data_AF-A0A2G9TVS6-F1
#
_entry.id   AF-A0A2G9TVS6-F1
#
_cell.length_a   1.000
_cell.length_b   1.000
_cell.length_c   1.000
_cell.angle_alpha   90.00
_cell.angle_beta   90.00
_cell.angle_gamma   90.00
#
_symmetry.space_group_name_H-M   'P 1'
#
loop_
_entity.id
_entity.type
_entity.pdbx_description
1 polymer ?
#
loop_
_entity_poly.entity_id
_entity_poly.type
_entity_poly.pdbx_seq_one_letter_code
_entity_poly.pdbx_strand_id
1 'polypeptide(L)'
;LFLEKKIQVLIATATLAWGINMPAHLVIVKGTEYFDGKTSKYVDYPVTDVLQMMGRAGRPQFDTSAVAVIYVQDIKKTFYKRFLYEPFPVESSLLPVLANHVNAEINAGTITSKQGIMEYIAGTYLYRRLFANPNYYGLEDLSEKSLIAFLVGVVDQCVADLLDSKCLIIDEVVRALCRWPILSISGLRLSRNAKELRIDDEDWLQLERNTSYKLQFHIDMLGPGR
;
A
#
# COMPACT_ATOMS: atom_id res chain seq x y z
N LEU A 1 -32.83 12.02 -6.10
CA LEU A 1 -33.77 10.92 -6.47
C LEU A 1 -33.99 9.88 -5.36
N PHE A 2 -33.00 9.04 -5.02
CA PHE A 2 -33.17 7.99 -3.99
C PHE A 2 -33.35 8.55 -2.58
N LEU A 3 -32.50 9.50 -2.17
CA LEU A 3 -32.62 10.17 -0.87
C LEU A 3 -33.94 10.98 -0.74
N GLU A 4 -34.40 11.57 -1.85
CA GLU A 4 -35.70 12.24 -1.94
C GLU A 4 -36.90 11.27 -2.02
N LYS A 5 -36.67 9.95 -1.91
CA LYS A 5 -37.69 8.90 -1.98
C LYS A 5 -38.51 8.88 -3.27
N LYS A 6 -37.99 9.46 -4.36
CA LYS A 6 -38.62 9.41 -5.70
C LYS A 6 -38.45 8.04 -6.38
N ILE A 7 -37.41 7.31 -6.00
CA ILE A 7 -37.15 5.94 -6.43
C ILE A 7 -37.02 5.06 -5.19
N GLN A 8 -37.62 3.86 -5.22
CA GLN A 8 -37.61 2.92 -4.09
C GLN A 8 -36.43 1.96 -4.13
N VAL A 9 -35.92 1.65 -5.32
CA VAL A 9 -34.86 0.66 -5.53
C VAL A 9 -33.69 1.33 -6.23
N LEU A 10 -32.49 1.13 -5.69
CA LEU A 10 -31.23 1.52 -6.29
C LEU A 10 -30.38 0.27 -6.46
N ILE A 11 -29.95 0.00 -7.70
CA ILE A 11 -28.98 -1.05 -8.00
C ILE A 11 -27.62 -0.37 -8.16
N ALA A 12 -26.63 -0.86 -7.43
CA ALA A 12 -25.29 -0.28 -7.40
C ALA A 12 -24.21 -1.36 -7.44
N THR A 13 -23.03 -0.96 -7.91
CA THR A 13 -21.81 -1.77 -7.85
C THR A 13 -21.16 -1.70 -6.47
N ALA A 14 -20.27 -2.64 -6.17
CA ALA A 14 -19.55 -2.73 -4.89
C ALA A 14 -18.86 -1.42 -4.45
N THR A 15 -18.41 -0.60 -5.40
CA THR A 15 -17.75 0.69 -5.16
C THR A 15 -18.61 1.70 -4.38
N LEU A 16 -19.94 1.60 -4.45
CA LEU A 16 -20.84 2.48 -3.70
C LEU A 16 -20.65 2.33 -2.18
N ALA A 17 -20.25 1.13 -1.72
CA ALA A 17 -20.07 0.83 -0.31
C ALA A 17 -19.04 1.76 0.35
N TRP A 18 -18.02 2.20 -0.40
CA TRP A 18 -16.97 3.10 0.08
C TRP A 18 -17.19 4.56 -0.32
N GLY A 19 -17.85 4.80 -1.46
CA GLY A 19 -17.89 6.13 -2.09
C GLY A 19 -18.91 7.11 -1.51
N ILE A 20 -20.14 6.66 -1.22
CA ILE A 20 -21.25 7.58 -0.89
C ILE A 20 -22.02 7.06 0.32
N ASN A 21 -22.33 7.98 1.25
CA ASN A 21 -23.21 7.69 2.36
C ASN A 21 -24.68 7.70 1.93
N MET A 22 -25.19 6.56 1.45
CA MET A 22 -26.62 6.36 1.17
C MET A 22 -27.18 5.21 2.01
N PRO A 23 -27.78 5.50 3.17
CA PRO A 23 -28.39 4.47 4.00
C PRO A 23 -29.74 4.02 3.43
N ALA A 24 -30.04 2.72 3.53
CA ALA A 24 -31.29 2.11 3.08
C ALA A 24 -31.83 1.16 4.15
N HIS A 25 -33.16 1.02 4.26
CA HIS A 25 -33.76 0.11 5.25
C HIS A 25 -33.41 -1.37 4.95
N LEU A 26 -33.43 -1.73 3.66
CA LEU A 26 -33.09 -3.06 3.15
C LEU A 26 -31.88 -2.95 2.22
N VAL A 27 -30.83 -3.73 2.50
CA VAL A 27 -29.70 -3.92 1.59
C VAL A 27 -29.64 -5.38 1.17
N ILE A 28 -29.51 -5.61 -0.14
CA ILE A 28 -29.38 -6.94 -0.71
C ILE A 28 -28.01 -7.03 -1.39
N VAL A 29 -27.15 -7.93 -0.90
CA VAL A 29 -25.88 -8.27 -1.54
C VAL A 29 -26.14 -9.47 -2.44
N LYS A 30 -26.26 -9.22 -3.74
CA LYS A 30 -26.52 -10.25 -4.75
C LYS A 30 -25.20 -10.85 -5.24
N GLY A 31 -24.75 -11.91 -4.56
CA GLY A 31 -23.52 -12.64 -4.87
C GLY A 31 -22.31 -12.05 -4.15
N THR A 32 -21.37 -12.92 -3.79
CA THR A 32 -20.16 -12.60 -3.01
C THR A 32 -18.88 -12.77 -3.83
N GLU A 33 -18.97 -12.77 -5.16
CA GLU A 33 -17.86 -12.99 -6.07
C GLU A 33 -17.82 -11.90 -7.14
N TYR A 34 -16.63 -11.55 -7.60
CA TYR A 34 -16.40 -10.69 -8.76
C TYR A 34 -15.38 -11.32 -9.70
N PHE A 35 -15.40 -10.91 -10.96
CA PHE A 35 -14.45 -11.39 -11.94
C PHE A 35 -13.17 -10.54 -11.90
N ASP A 36 -12.03 -11.16 -11.60
CA ASP A 36 -10.73 -10.50 -11.70
C ASP A 36 -10.15 -10.71 -13.10
N GLY A 37 -10.01 -9.62 -13.84
CA GLY A 37 -9.45 -9.64 -15.20
C GLY A 37 -7.98 -10.01 -15.25
N LYS A 38 -7.21 -9.81 -14.17
CA LYS A 38 -5.77 -10.15 -14.15
C LYS A 38 -5.57 -11.66 -14.08
N THR A 39 -6.36 -12.34 -13.26
CA THR A 39 -6.28 -13.80 -13.07
C THR A 39 -7.28 -14.58 -13.92
N SER A 40 -8.20 -13.88 -14.62
CA SER A 40 -9.29 -14.45 -15.43
C SER A 40 -10.15 -15.45 -14.66
N LYS A 41 -10.37 -15.20 -13.37
CA LYS A 41 -11.13 -16.07 -12.46
C LYS A 41 -12.13 -15.27 -11.64
N TYR A 42 -13.17 -15.94 -11.17
CA TYR A 42 -14.03 -15.40 -10.14
C TYR A 42 -13.33 -15.51 -8.79
N VAL A 43 -13.21 -14.37 -8.12
CA VAL A 43 -12.59 -14.23 -6.81
C VAL A 43 -13.66 -13.73 -5.84
N ASP A 44 -13.60 -14.21 -4.61
CA ASP A 44 -14.49 -13.75 -3.55
C ASP A 44 -14.22 -12.28 -3.20
N TYR A 45 -15.29 -11.55 -2.86
CA TYR A 45 -15.12 -10.24 -2.25
C TYR A 45 -14.40 -10.37 -0.90
N PRO A 46 -13.51 -9.43 -0.57
CA PRO A 46 -13.02 -9.28 0.79
C PRO A 46 -14.20 -9.15 1.77
N VAL A 47 -14.12 -9.81 2.92
CA VAL A 47 -15.19 -9.75 3.94
C VAL A 47 -15.47 -8.31 4.37
N THR A 48 -14.44 -7.46 4.39
CA THR A 48 -14.56 -6.03 4.68
C THR A 48 -15.50 -5.31 3.71
N ASP A 49 -15.47 -5.65 2.42
CA ASP A 49 -16.35 -5.02 1.42
C ASP A 49 -17.80 -5.45 1.63
N VAL A 50 -18.03 -6.73 1.91
CA VAL A 50 -19.37 -7.25 2.22
C VAL A 50 -19.92 -6.61 3.50
N LEU A 51 -19.08 -6.44 4.53
CA LEU A 51 -19.43 -5.73 5.76
C LEU A 51 -19.76 -4.26 5.49
N GLN A 52 -19.00 -3.58 4.63
CA GLN A 52 -19.31 -2.20 4.24
C GLN A 52 -20.61 -2.06 3.45
N MET A 53 -20.90 -3.01 2.54
CA MET A 53 -22.18 -3.06 1.83
C MET A 53 -23.33 -3.24 2.81
N MET A 54 -23.22 -4.22 3.70
CA MET A 54 -24.20 -4.47 4.76
C MET A 54 -24.36 -3.28 5.71
N GLY A 55 -23.28 -2.55 6.00
CA GLY A 55 -23.29 -1.36 6.88
C GLY A 55 -24.12 -0.20 6.33
N ARG A 56 -24.55 -0.25 5.06
CA ARG A 56 -25.54 0.69 4.51
C ARG A 56 -26.97 0.35 4.90
N ALA A 57 -27.20 -0.82 5.49
CA ALA A 57 -28.49 -1.20 6.04
C ALA A 57 -28.75 -0.42 7.33
N GLY A 58 -29.87 0.28 7.35
CA GLY A 58 -30.34 1.08 8.48
C GLY A 58 -30.14 2.58 8.25
N ARG A 59 -31.20 3.33 8.49
CA ARG A 59 -31.19 4.80 8.49
C ARG A 59 -31.25 5.27 9.94
N PRO A 60 -30.13 5.73 10.51
CA PRO A 60 -30.14 6.34 11.83
C PRO A 60 -31.21 7.44 11.86
N GLN A 61 -32.03 7.48 12.91
CA GLN A 61 -33.16 8.41 13.13
C GLN A 61 -34.48 8.11 12.40
N PHE A 62 -34.51 7.27 11.35
CA PHE A 62 -35.75 6.98 10.60
C PHE A 62 -36.31 5.59 10.86
N ASP A 63 -35.43 4.59 11.00
CA ASP A 63 -35.84 3.20 11.17
C ASP A 63 -35.42 2.66 12.54
N THR A 64 -36.29 1.87 13.16
CA THR A 64 -36.01 1.15 14.42
C THR A 64 -35.25 -0.16 14.20
N SER A 65 -35.32 -0.70 12.99
CA SER A 65 -34.62 -1.91 12.56
C SER A 65 -34.15 -1.78 11.12
N ALA A 66 -33.21 -2.62 10.72
CA ALA A 66 -32.70 -2.72 9.37
C ALA A 66 -32.54 -4.18 8.98
N VAL A 67 -32.64 -4.47 7.70
CA VAL A 67 -32.49 -5.83 7.18
C VAL A 67 -31.39 -5.84 6.13
N ALA A 68 -30.46 -6.77 6.27
CA ALA A 68 -29.47 -7.07 5.25
C ALA A 68 -29.62 -8.52 4.81
N VAL A 69 -29.70 -8.74 3.51
CA VAL A 69 -29.82 -10.07 2.89
C VAL A 69 -28.59 -10.32 2.03
N ILE A 70 -27.83 -11.36 2.37
CA ILE A 70 -26.62 -11.74 1.64
C ILE A 70 -26.90 -13.04 0.89
N TYR A 71 -26.85 -12.99 -0.44
CA TYR A 71 -26.92 -14.18 -1.29
C TYR A 71 -25.52 -14.74 -1.49
N VAL A 72 -25.30 -15.95 -0.98
CA VAL A 72 -24.01 -16.66 -1.02
C VAL A 72 -24.23 -18.14 -1.34
N GLN A 73 -23.22 -18.78 -1.93
CA GLN A 73 -23.19 -20.22 -2.13
C GLN A 73 -23.25 -20.96 -0.78
N ASP A 74 -23.93 -22.11 -0.74
CA ASP A 74 -24.19 -22.84 0.51
C ASP A 74 -22.90 -23.22 1.27
N ILE A 75 -21.86 -23.62 0.53
CA ILE A 75 -20.52 -23.97 1.07
C ILE A 75 -19.90 -22.81 1.87
N LYS A 76 -20.15 -21.56 1.45
CA LYS A 76 -19.56 -20.34 2.04
C LYS A 76 -20.47 -19.71 3.09
N LYS A 77 -21.71 -20.20 3.28
CA LYS A 77 -22.70 -19.63 4.21
C LYS A 77 -22.19 -19.62 5.65
N THR A 78 -21.59 -20.70 6.11
CA THR A 78 -21.05 -20.81 7.48
C THR A 78 -19.90 -19.85 7.72
N PHE A 79 -19.03 -19.66 6.71
CA PHE A 79 -17.95 -18.70 6.74
C PHE A 79 -18.50 -17.29 6.98
N TYR A 80 -19.37 -16.78 6.09
CA TYR A 80 -19.94 -15.43 6.25
C TYR A 80 -20.76 -15.27 7.53
N LYS A 81 -21.52 -16.29 7.94
CA LYS A 81 -22.26 -16.27 9.20
C LYS A 81 -21.33 -16.04 10.39
N ARG A 82 -20.19 -16.74 10.44
CA ARG A 82 -19.23 -16.59 11.54
C ARG A 82 -18.66 -15.17 11.62
N PHE A 83 -18.29 -14.56 10.49
CA PHE A 83 -17.74 -13.19 10.46
C PHE A 83 -18.74 -12.09 10.78
N LEU A 84 -20.05 -12.36 10.73
CA LEU A 84 -21.07 -11.40 11.15
C LEU A 84 -21.22 -11.34 12.68
N TYR A 85 -20.88 -12.42 13.38
CA TYR A 85 -21.04 -12.53 14.83
C TYR A 85 -19.71 -12.48 15.59
N GLU A 86 -18.59 -12.81 14.94
CA GLU A 86 -17.24 -12.78 15.51
C GLU A 86 -16.41 -11.67 14.85
N PRO A 87 -15.55 -10.97 15.61
CA PRO A 87 -14.65 -9.97 15.05
C PRO A 87 -13.65 -10.61 14.08
N PHE A 88 -13.35 -9.90 12.98
CA PHE A 88 -12.44 -10.38 11.95
C PHE A 88 -10.98 -10.35 12.43
N PRO A 89 -10.24 -11.47 12.36
CA PRO A 89 -8.82 -11.48 12.69
C PRO A 89 -8.04 -10.73 11.60
N VAL A 90 -7.44 -9.61 11.98
CA VAL A 90 -6.58 -8.82 11.07
C VAL A 90 -5.15 -9.32 11.19
N GLU A 91 -4.53 -9.60 10.04
CA GLU A 91 -3.13 -10.01 9.94
C GLU A 91 -2.34 -9.04 9.05
N SER A 92 -1.03 -9.01 9.21
CA SER A 92 -0.16 -8.16 8.42
C SER A 92 0.13 -8.78 7.06
N SER A 93 -0.07 -8.01 5.98
CA SER A 93 0.36 -8.36 4.62
C SER A 93 1.60 -7.55 4.19
N LEU A 94 2.44 -7.14 5.14
CA LEU A 94 3.61 -6.31 4.87
C LEU A 94 4.74 -7.09 4.19
N LEU A 95 4.93 -8.37 4.49
CA LEU A 95 6.06 -9.19 3.99
C LEU A 95 6.23 -9.14 2.46
N PRO A 96 5.19 -9.33 1.62
CA PRO A 96 5.35 -9.35 0.17
C PRO A 96 5.69 -7.99 -0.45
N VAL A 97 5.40 -6.90 0.25
CA VAL A 97 5.62 -5.53 -0.24
C VAL A 97 6.73 -4.80 0.52
N LEU A 98 7.42 -5.50 1.43
CA LEU A 98 8.41 -4.92 2.32
C LEU A 98 9.54 -4.21 1.56
N ALA A 99 10.03 -4.82 0.47
CA ALA A 99 11.08 -4.23 -0.36
C ALA A 99 10.71 -2.82 -0.85
N ASN A 100 9.46 -2.59 -1.27
CA ASN A 100 9.01 -1.28 -1.74
C ASN A 100 8.99 -0.24 -0.63
N HIS A 101 8.55 -0.63 0.57
CA HIS A 101 8.54 0.26 1.74
C HIS A 101 9.96 0.62 2.19
N VAL A 102 10.84 -0.39 2.30
CA VAL A 102 12.24 -0.18 2.65
C VAL A 102 12.94 0.70 1.63
N ASN A 103 12.70 0.49 0.33
CA ASN A 103 13.25 1.35 -0.73
C ASN A 103 12.81 2.82 -0.56
N ALA A 104 11.54 3.05 -0.23
CA ALA A 104 11.03 4.40 -0.01
C ALA A 104 11.70 5.08 1.20
N GLU A 105 11.89 4.35 2.31
CA GLU A 105 12.55 4.86 3.52
C GLU A 105 14.05 5.10 3.32
N ILE A 106 14.73 4.27 2.52
CA ILE A 106 16.13 4.49 2.13
C ILE A 106 16.25 5.74 1.26
N ASN A 107 15.33 5.94 0.31
CA ASN A 107 15.31 7.14 -0.51
C ASN A 107 14.98 8.41 0.30
N ALA A 108 14.17 8.29 1.36
CA ALA A 108 13.91 9.38 2.31
C ALA A 108 15.11 9.68 3.22
N GLY A 109 16.06 8.75 3.33
CA GLY A 109 17.23 8.87 4.22
C GLY A 109 16.97 8.45 5.67
N THR A 110 15.77 7.93 5.99
CA THR A 110 15.43 7.42 7.33
C THR A 110 16.23 6.17 7.66
N ILE A 111 16.41 5.28 6.68
CA ILE A 111 17.11 4.00 6.83
C ILE A 111 18.41 4.05 6.06
N THR A 112 19.53 3.88 6.77
CA THR A 112 20.88 3.88 6.20
C THR A 112 21.64 2.58 6.46
N SER A 113 21.06 1.63 7.20
CA SER A 113 21.72 0.37 7.56
C SER A 113 20.72 -0.79 7.67
N LYS A 114 21.24 -2.03 7.63
CA LYS A 114 20.42 -3.24 7.86
C LYS A 114 19.77 -3.24 9.25
N GLN A 115 20.46 -2.68 10.25
CA GLN A 115 19.89 -2.52 11.59
C GLN A 115 18.71 -1.54 11.59
N GLY A 116 18.77 -0.48 10.79
CA GLY A 116 17.64 0.44 10.60
C GLY A 116 16.41 -0.25 9.99
N ILE A 117 16.60 -1.23 9.09
CA ILE A 117 15.49 -2.04 8.56
C ILE A 117 14.85 -2.89 9.66
N MET A 118 15.67 -3.52 10.51
CA MET A 118 15.17 -4.29 11.65
C MET A 118 14.34 -3.43 12.61
N GLU A 119 14.84 -2.22 12.94
CA GLU A 119 14.14 -1.25 13.79
C GLU A 119 12.83 -0.77 13.15
N TYR A 120 12.84 -0.53 11.84
CA TYR A 120 11.62 -0.21 11.08
C TYR A 120 10.57 -1.32 11.18
N ILE A 121 10.97 -2.58 10.97
CA ILE A 121 10.05 -3.72 11.08
C ILE A 121 9.51 -3.83 12.51
N ALA A 122 10.36 -3.64 13.53
CA ALA A 122 9.95 -3.68 14.94
C ALA A 122 8.86 -2.65 15.29
N GLY A 123 8.84 -1.50 14.60
CA GLY A 123 7.81 -0.47 14.73
C GLY A 123 6.47 -0.80 14.04
N THR A 124 6.40 -1.85 13.24
CA THR A 124 5.22 -2.16 12.43
C THR A 124 4.22 -3.11 13.11
N TYR A 125 3.01 -3.18 12.56
CA TYR A 125 2.00 -4.15 12.97
C TYR A 125 2.44 -5.60 12.74
N LEU A 126 3.29 -5.85 11.73
CA LEU A 126 3.85 -7.16 11.45
C LEU A 126 4.58 -7.73 12.66
N TYR A 127 5.47 -6.95 13.27
CA TYR A 127 6.25 -7.40 14.42
C TYR A 127 5.34 -7.83 15.57
N ARG A 128 4.36 -7.00 15.94
CA ARG A 128 3.39 -7.34 17.00
C ARG A 128 2.59 -8.61 16.69
N ARG A 129 2.17 -8.80 15.43
CA ARG A 129 1.44 -10.00 15.01
C ARG A 129 2.32 -11.24 14.91
N LEU A 130 3.60 -11.07 14.58
CA LEU A 130 4.55 -12.17 14.51
C LEU A 130 4.63 -12.90 15.85
N PHE A 131 4.72 -12.19 16.98
CA PHE A 131 4.73 -12.82 18.31
C PHE A 131 3.36 -13.35 18.74
N ALA A 132 2.26 -12.78 18.25
CA ALA A 132 0.91 -13.19 18.62
C ALA A 132 0.41 -14.43 17.84
N ASN A 133 0.82 -14.59 16.59
CA ASN A 133 0.42 -15.70 15.72
C ASN A 133 1.54 -16.09 14.72
N PRO A 134 2.65 -16.69 15.19
CA PRO A 134 3.78 -17.07 14.32
C PRO A 134 3.40 -18.04 13.19
N ASN A 135 2.47 -18.96 13.47
CA ASN A 135 2.04 -19.99 12.52
C ASN A 135 1.50 -19.39 11.20
N TYR A 136 0.82 -18.24 11.27
CA TYR A 136 0.31 -17.56 10.07
C TYR A 136 1.43 -17.11 9.13
N TYR A 137 2.59 -16.77 9.68
CA TYR A 137 3.77 -16.32 8.93
C TYR A 137 4.71 -17.48 8.53
N GLY A 138 4.29 -18.74 8.75
CA GLY A 138 5.07 -19.93 8.38
C GLY A 138 6.13 -20.36 9.39
N LEU A 139 6.03 -19.90 10.64
CA LEU A 139 6.94 -20.28 11.73
C LEU A 139 6.32 -21.39 12.58
N GLU A 140 7.01 -22.52 12.68
CA GLU A 140 6.60 -23.65 13.54
C GLU A 140 7.17 -23.54 14.96
N ASP A 141 8.35 -22.94 15.12
CA ASP A 141 9.02 -22.76 16.41
C ASP A 141 8.73 -21.36 16.98
N LEU A 142 8.17 -21.33 18.19
CA LEU A 142 7.74 -20.14 18.93
C LEU A 142 8.86 -19.49 19.76
N SER A 143 10.10 -20.00 19.65
CA SER A 143 11.24 -19.43 20.36
C SER A 143 11.53 -17.99 19.93
N GLU A 144 11.84 -17.09 20.87
CA GLU A 144 12.27 -15.72 20.51
C GLU A 144 13.48 -15.72 19.57
N LYS A 145 14.35 -16.73 19.69
CA LYS A 145 15.51 -16.89 18.80
C LYS A 145 15.12 -17.22 17.37
N SER A 146 14.11 -18.08 17.17
CA SER A 146 13.64 -18.44 15.82
C SER A 146 12.94 -17.25 15.15
N LEU A 147 12.17 -16.47 15.92
CA LEU A 147 11.51 -15.26 15.44
C LEU A 147 12.52 -14.20 14.98
N ILE A 148 13.58 -13.96 15.77
CA ILE A 148 14.65 -13.03 15.40
C ILE A 148 15.40 -13.54 14.17
N ALA A 149 15.73 -14.84 14.12
CA ALA A 149 16.39 -15.42 12.96
C ALA A 149 15.55 -15.29 11.67
N PHE A 150 14.23 -15.46 11.78
CA PHE A 150 13.31 -15.23 10.67
C PHE A 150 13.32 -13.78 10.20
N LEU A 151 13.25 -12.81 11.13
CA LEU A 151 13.30 -11.39 10.79
C LEU A 151 14.61 -11.02 10.09
N VAL A 152 15.74 -11.56 10.58
CA VAL A 152 17.05 -11.37 9.91
C VAL A 152 17.01 -11.94 8.49
N GLY A 153 16.46 -13.13 8.30
CA GLY A 153 16.29 -13.72 6.96
C GLY A 153 15.41 -12.87 6.03
N VAL A 154 14.34 -12.29 6.55
CA VAL A 154 13.46 -11.37 5.81
C VAL A 154 14.21 -10.09 5.42
N VAL A 155 15.02 -9.52 6.32
CA VAL A 155 15.84 -8.34 6.01
C VAL A 155 16.89 -8.67 4.94
N ASP A 156 17.58 -9.80 5.06
CA ASP A 156 18.58 -10.20 4.07
C ASP A 156 17.96 -10.46 2.69
N GLN A 157 16.80 -11.11 2.62
CA GLN A 157 16.05 -11.29 1.37
C GLN A 157 15.61 -9.95 0.77
N CYS A 158 15.08 -9.05 1.60
CA CYS A 158 14.67 -7.70 1.16
C CYS A 158 15.85 -6.91 0.56
N VAL A 159 17.02 -6.97 1.20
CA VAL A 159 18.22 -6.31 0.68
C VAL A 159 18.69 -6.96 -0.62
N ALA A 160 18.64 -8.30 -0.73
CA ALA A 160 18.97 -9.01 -1.96
C ALA A 160 18.04 -8.61 -3.12
N ASP A 161 16.72 -8.57 -2.89
CA ASP A 161 15.73 -8.17 -3.90
C ASP A 161 15.96 -6.72 -4.38
N LEU A 162 16.35 -5.82 -3.48
CA LEU A 162 16.66 -4.42 -3.79
C LEU A 162 17.97 -4.25 -4.56
N LEU A 163 18.98 -5.08 -4.27
CA LEU A 163 20.23 -5.12 -5.02
C LEU A 163 20.01 -5.65 -6.43
N ASP A 164 19.28 -6.75 -6.57
CA ASP A 164 18.95 -7.36 -7.87
C ASP A 164 18.13 -6.41 -8.74
N SER A 165 17.22 -5.65 -8.13
CA SER A 165 16.41 -4.63 -8.80
C SER A 165 17.18 -3.33 -9.09
N LYS A 166 18.45 -3.22 -8.68
CA LYS A 166 19.28 -2.00 -8.80
C LYS A 166 18.64 -0.76 -8.16
N CYS A 167 17.94 -0.95 -7.05
CA CYS A 167 17.37 0.13 -6.24
C CYS A 167 18.33 0.61 -5.15
N LEU A 168 19.34 -0.19 -4.81
CA LEU A 168 20.23 0.01 -3.68
C LEU A 168 21.70 -0.24 -4.06
N ILE A 169 22.61 0.54 -3.47
CA ILE A 169 24.05 0.31 -3.49
C ILE A 169 24.51 0.14 -2.04
N ILE A 170 25.34 -0.87 -1.78
CA ILE A 170 25.99 -0.99 -0.47
C ILE A 170 27.35 -0.32 -0.57
N ASP A 171 27.57 0.71 0.23
CA ASP A 171 28.91 1.24 0.44
C ASP A 171 29.69 0.26 1.33
N GLU A 172 30.67 -0.44 0.75
CA GLU A 172 31.47 -1.45 1.45
C GLU A 172 32.34 -0.85 2.58
N VAL A 173 32.65 0.45 2.52
CA VAL A 173 33.52 1.12 3.50
C VAL A 173 32.74 1.44 4.77
N VAL A 174 31.50 1.92 4.63
CA VAL A 174 30.66 2.35 5.77
C VAL A 174 29.61 1.29 6.14
N ARG A 175 29.46 0.24 5.31
CA ARG A 175 28.34 -0.73 5.37
C ARG A 175 26.97 -0.03 5.38
N ALA A 176 26.90 1.11 4.68
CA ALA A 176 25.70 1.91 4.56
C ALA A 176 24.89 1.47 3.33
N LEU A 177 23.57 1.48 3.48
CA LEU A 177 22.62 1.30 2.40
C LEU A 177 22.41 2.66 1.75
N CYS A 178 22.88 2.81 0.53
CA CYS A 178 22.73 4.01 -0.28
C CYS A 178 21.68 3.79 -1.36
N ARG A 179 20.90 4.82 -1.67
CA ARG A 179 19.99 4.80 -2.82
C ARG A 179 20.79 4.61 -4.11
N TRP A 180 20.26 3.83 -5.05
CA TRP A 180 20.79 3.87 -6.42
C TRP A 180 20.52 5.25 -7.04
N PRO A 181 21.47 5.89 -7.73
CA PRO A 181 21.26 7.21 -8.34
C PRO A 181 20.40 7.06 -9.60
N ILE A 182 19.12 6.71 -9.43
CA ILE A 182 18.31 6.34 -10.59
C ILE A 182 17.92 7.54 -11.45
N LEU A 183 18.11 8.78 -10.98
CA LEU A 183 18.07 10.02 -11.76
C LEU A 183 18.46 11.18 -10.83
N SER A 184 19.73 11.57 -10.82
CA SER A 184 20.12 12.89 -10.31
C SER A 184 20.10 13.85 -11.49
N ILE A 185 19.16 14.80 -11.53
CA ILE A 185 19.25 15.90 -12.49
C ILE A 185 20.46 16.73 -12.05
N SER A 186 21.56 16.53 -12.76
CA SER A 186 22.89 17.03 -12.43
C SER A 186 23.05 18.51 -12.84
N GLY A 187 22.14 18.99 -13.68
CA GLY A 187 22.09 20.39 -14.10
C GLY A 187 20.90 20.69 -15.01
N LEU A 188 20.46 21.93 -14.98
CA LEU A 188 19.33 22.43 -15.77
C LEU A 188 19.85 23.60 -16.62
N ARG A 189 19.90 23.40 -17.95
CA ARG A 189 20.43 24.44 -18.86
C ARG A 189 19.28 25.26 -19.42
N LEU A 190 19.23 26.53 -19.04
CA LEU A 190 18.30 27.53 -19.60
C LEU A 190 19.02 28.34 -20.68
N SER A 191 18.52 28.28 -21.91
CA SER A 191 19.12 29.00 -23.04
C SER A 191 18.45 30.36 -23.27
N ARG A 192 19.16 31.44 -22.91
CA ARG A 192 19.20 32.69 -23.69
C ARG A 192 20.68 33.16 -23.71
N ASN A 193 21.40 32.86 -24.79
CA ASN A 193 22.87 33.01 -24.90
C ASN A 193 23.67 32.37 -23.74
N ALA A 194 23.75 31.03 -23.78
CA ALA A 194 24.65 30.12 -23.06
C ALA A 194 25.46 30.65 -21.86
N LYS A 195 24.91 30.47 -20.65
CA LYS A 195 25.69 30.23 -19.42
C LYS A 195 25.26 28.88 -18.85
N GLU A 196 26.23 28.04 -18.51
CA GLU A 196 25.99 26.79 -17.80
C GLU A 196 25.68 27.14 -16.34
N LEU A 197 24.53 26.72 -15.84
CA LEU A 197 24.09 26.97 -14.47
C LEU A 197 24.00 25.62 -13.78
N ARG A 198 24.90 25.38 -12.83
CA ARG A 198 24.77 24.31 -11.84
C ARG A 198 23.77 24.80 -10.80
N ILE A 199 22.72 24.01 -10.58
CA ILE A 199 21.78 24.27 -9.50
C ILE A 199 22.38 23.59 -8.28
N ASP A 200 23.02 24.37 -7.41
CA ASP A 200 23.23 23.98 -6.02
C ASP A 200 21.93 24.32 -5.25
N ASP A 201 21.58 23.49 -4.27
CA ASP A 201 20.23 23.27 -3.72
C ASP A 201 19.44 24.47 -3.11
N GLU A 202 19.86 25.74 -3.25
CA GLU A 202 19.22 26.87 -2.54
C GLU A 202 18.77 28.11 -3.34
N ASP A 203 19.02 28.23 -4.65
CA ASP A 203 18.65 29.45 -5.40
C ASP A 203 17.52 29.28 -6.44
N TRP A 204 16.46 30.10 -6.31
CA TRP A 204 15.34 30.17 -7.26
C TRP A 204 15.62 31.15 -8.41
N LEU A 205 15.45 30.71 -9.66
CA LEU A 205 15.61 31.54 -10.86
C LEU A 205 14.34 32.38 -11.15
N GLN A 206 14.47 33.72 -11.14
CA GLN A 206 13.40 34.61 -11.58
C GLN A 206 13.33 34.68 -13.11
N LEU A 207 12.19 34.26 -13.69
CA LEU A 207 11.91 34.33 -15.12
C LEU A 207 11.16 35.62 -15.47
N GLU A 208 11.56 36.30 -16.55
CA GLU A 208 10.89 37.49 -17.04
C GLU A 208 9.58 37.14 -17.77
N ARG A 209 8.59 38.03 -17.71
CA ARG A 209 7.32 37.84 -18.43
C ARG A 209 7.52 38.09 -19.93
N ASN A 210 6.84 37.29 -20.77
CA ASN A 210 6.83 37.36 -22.25
C ASN A 210 8.11 36.88 -22.99
N THR A 211 8.94 36.08 -22.35
CA THR A 211 10.13 35.48 -22.98
C THR A 211 9.98 33.96 -23.15
N SER A 212 10.32 33.46 -24.34
CA SER A 212 10.33 32.02 -24.62
C SER A 212 11.68 31.42 -24.20
N TYR A 213 11.63 30.45 -23.29
CA TYR A 213 12.81 29.71 -22.82
C TYR A 213 12.81 28.30 -23.40
N LYS A 214 13.97 27.84 -23.87
CA LYS A 214 14.19 26.43 -24.22
C LYS A 214 14.85 25.75 -23.03
N LEU A 215 14.12 24.83 -22.39
CA LEU A 215 14.65 23.97 -21.33
C LEU A 215 15.29 22.74 -21.95
N GLN A 216 16.53 22.45 -21.57
CA GLN A 216 17.21 21.22 -21.91
C GLN A 216 17.70 20.56 -20.62
N PHE A 217 17.22 19.34 -20.37
CA PHE A 217 17.60 18.54 -19.22
C PHE A 217 18.84 17.73 -19.57
N HIS A 218 19.88 17.83 -18.75
CA HIS A 218 20.97 16.85 -18.76
C HIS A 218 20.73 15.92 -17.58
N ILE A 219 20.51 14.64 -17.90
CA ILE A 219 20.30 13.59 -16.92
C ILE A 219 21.61 12.80 -16.91
N ASP A 220 22.49 13.06 -15.94
CA ASP A 220 23.64 12.19 -15.76
C ASP A 220 23.19 10.98 -14.93
N MET A 221 23.25 9.80 -15.53
CA MET A 221 23.13 8.56 -14.79
C MET A 221 24.42 8.36 -14.00
N LEU A 222 24.43 8.79 -12.74
CA LEU A 222 25.53 8.51 -11.83
C LEU A 222 25.52 7.00 -11.54
N GLY A 223 26.42 6.27 -12.21
CA GLY A 223 26.77 4.91 -11.80
C GLY A 223 27.52 4.91 -10.46
N PRO A 224 27.77 3.74 -9.84
CA PRO A 224 28.27 3.57 -8.47
C PRO A 224 29.71 4.05 -8.18
N GLY A 225 30.24 5.05 -8.88
CA GLY A 225 31.68 5.34 -8.85
C GLY A 225 32.12 6.77 -9.14
N ARG A 226 31.30 7.78 -8.85
CA ARG A 226 31.75 9.19 -8.75
C ARG A 226 30.93 9.97 -7.75
#